data_AF-A0AAW5E7T7-F1
#
_entry.id   AF-A0AAW5E7T7-F1
#
_cell.length_a   1.000
_cell.length_b   1.000
_cell.length_c   1.000
_cell.angle_alpha   90.00
_cell.angle_beta   90.00
_cell.angle_gamma   90.00
#
_symmetry.space_group_name_H-M   'P 1'
#
loop_
_entity.id
_entity.type
_entity.pdbx_description
1 polymer ?
#
loop_
_entity_poly.entity_id
_entity_poly.type
_entity_poly.pdbx_seq_one_letter_code
_entity_poly.pdbx_strand_id
1 'polypeptide(L)'
;MRIGEFITLLNTTKDTIRHYEELNLLTPIRKGNYREYGEKDILDFQVIVELKSMGLSLKDIQLLFELKKALGCGDHMLVKEVYHQLKNHVEKFRQEEEEIYHRRTQLQQEVEKLRAFL
;
A
#
# COMPACT_ATOMS: atom_id res chain seq x y z
N MET A 1 -3.13 -10.63 21.19
CA MET A 1 -4.43 -9.93 21.32
C MET A 1 -5.48 -10.56 20.43
N ARG A 2 -6.77 -10.47 20.78
CA ARG A 2 -7.87 -10.99 19.93
C ARG A 2 -8.23 -9.99 18.82
N ILE A 3 -8.97 -10.43 17.79
CA ILE A 3 -9.37 -9.56 16.67
C ILE A 3 -10.08 -8.27 17.11
N GLY A 4 -10.88 -8.30 18.18
CA GLY A 4 -11.57 -7.11 18.69
C GLY A 4 -10.62 -6.05 19.25
N GLU A 5 -9.60 -6.47 19.99
CA GLU A 5 -8.55 -5.58 20.50
C GLU A 5 -7.70 -5.05 19.34
N PHE A 6 -7.37 -5.92 18.38
CA PHE A 6 -6.55 -5.61 17.22
C PHE A 6 -7.18 -4.52 16.33
N ILE A 7 -8.46 -4.68 15.97
CA ILE A 7 -9.16 -3.69 15.13
C ILE A 7 -9.36 -2.35 15.84
N THR A 8 -9.52 -2.38 17.17
CA THR A 8 -9.68 -1.16 17.98
C THR A 8 -8.35 -0.42 18.06
N LEU A 9 -7.25 -1.14 18.30
CA LEU A 9 -5.91 -0.57 18.37
C LEU A 9 -5.50 0.10 17.05
N LEU A 10 -5.79 -0.55 15.92
CA LEU A 10 -5.35 -0.11 14.60
C LEU A 10 -6.39 0.74 13.86
N ASN A 11 -7.49 1.09 14.54
CA ASN A 11 -8.61 1.85 13.97
C ASN A 11 -9.04 1.33 12.59
N THR A 12 -9.35 0.03 12.52
CA THR A 12 -9.71 -0.65 11.27
C THR A 12 -10.93 -1.56 11.46
N THR A 13 -11.31 -2.31 10.43
CA THR A 13 -12.50 -3.18 10.47
C THR A 13 -12.10 -4.65 10.45
N LYS A 14 -13.00 -5.51 10.95
CA LYS A 14 -12.81 -6.98 10.86
C LYS A 14 -12.68 -7.44 9.41
N ASP A 15 -13.41 -6.82 8.49
CA ASP A 15 -13.38 -7.19 7.07
C ASP A 15 -12.05 -6.83 6.43
N THR A 16 -11.45 -5.69 6.80
CA THR A 16 -10.08 -5.35 6.40
C THR A 16 -9.08 -6.40 6.88
N ILE A 17 -9.17 -6.83 8.14
CA ILE A 17 -8.27 -7.86 8.68
C ILE A 17 -8.47 -9.21 8.00
N ARG A 18 -9.72 -9.64 7.79
CA ARG A 18 -10.02 -10.88 7.06
C ARG A 18 -9.47 -10.84 5.65
N HIS A 19 -9.65 -9.73 4.95
CA HIS A 19 -9.13 -9.57 3.61
C HIS A 19 -7.60 -9.65 3.57
N TYR A 20 -6.91 -9.05 4.55
CA TYR A 20 -5.45 -9.13 4.64
C TYR A 20 -4.95 -10.54 5.02
N GLU A 21 -5.72 -11.28 5.82
CA GLU A 21 -5.45 -12.71 6.06
C GLU A 21 -5.63 -13.55 4.80
N GLU A 22 -6.69 -13.33 4.02
CA GLU A 22 -6.95 -14.03 2.74
C GLU A 22 -5.82 -13.81 1.73
N LEU A 23 -5.23 -12.61 1.73
CA LEU A 23 -4.07 -12.27 0.91
C LEU A 23 -2.73 -12.71 1.52
N ASN A 24 -2.72 -13.42 2.65
CA ASN A 24 -1.52 -13.82 3.40
C ASN A 24 -0.59 -12.64 3.79
N LEU A 25 -1.15 -11.43 3.86
CA LEU A 25 -0.47 -10.23 4.31
C LEU A 25 -0.40 -10.17 5.84
N LEU A 26 -1.42 -10.70 6.52
CA LEU A 26 -1.40 -10.96 7.95
C LEU A 26 -1.49 -12.47 8.20
N THR A 27 -0.70 -12.97 9.15
CA THR A 27 -0.63 -14.41 9.44
C THR A 27 -0.67 -14.63 10.95
N PRO A 28 -1.79 -14.31 11.62
CA PRO A 28 -1.91 -14.45 13.07
C PRO A 28 -1.84 -15.92 13.48
N ILE A 29 -1.43 -16.15 14.74
CA ILE A 29 -1.33 -17.51 15.29
C ILE A 29 -2.73 -18.03 15.59
N ARG A 30 -3.02 -19.27 15.19
CA ARG A 30 -4.27 -19.94 15.53
C ARG A 30 -4.14 -20.62 16.88
N LYS A 31 -4.97 -20.23 17.86
CA LYS A 31 -5.09 -20.87 19.19
C LYS A 31 -6.48 -21.48 19.34
N GLY A 32 -6.59 -22.76 19.01
CA GLY A 32 -7.87 -23.48 18.98
C GLY A 32 -8.86 -22.84 18.01
N ASN A 33 -9.97 -22.34 18.56
CA ASN A 33 -11.06 -21.73 17.78
C ASN A 33 -10.89 -20.22 17.53
N TYR A 34 -9.83 -19.58 18.06
CA TYR A 34 -9.60 -18.15 17.87
C TYR A 34 -8.22 -17.86 17.29
N ARG A 35 -8.09 -16.64 16.74
CA ARG A 35 -6.85 -16.07 16.23
C ARG A 35 -6.24 -15.15 17.27
N GLU A 36 -4.93 -15.24 17.42
CA GLU A 36 -4.13 -14.36 18.27
C GLU A 36 -3.18 -13.55 17.40
N TYR A 37 -3.35 -12.24 17.44
CA TYR A 37 -2.51 -11.26 16.76
C TYR A 37 -1.41 -10.79 17.70
N GLY A 38 -0.18 -10.74 17.21
CA GLY A 38 1.00 -10.29 17.97
C GLY A 38 1.56 -8.96 17.45
N GLU A 39 2.71 -8.58 18.00
CA GLU A 39 3.45 -7.38 17.56
C GLU A 39 3.84 -7.44 16.09
N LYS A 40 4.19 -8.63 15.58
CA LYS A 40 4.47 -8.84 14.15
C LYS A 40 3.28 -8.42 13.28
N ASP A 41 2.05 -8.82 13.65
CA ASP A 41 0.86 -8.49 12.87
C ASP A 41 0.55 -6.99 12.90
N ILE A 42 0.87 -6.30 14.01
CA ILE A 42 0.77 -4.83 14.10
C ILE A 42 1.75 -4.18 13.13
N LEU A 43 3.01 -4.59 13.16
CA LEU A 43 4.05 -4.04 12.29
C LEU A 43 3.74 -4.30 10.81
N ASP A 44 3.34 -5.53 10.48
CA ASP A 44 2.94 -5.90 9.12
C ASP A 44 1.73 -5.06 8.67
N PHE A 45 0.73 -4.83 9.52
CA PHE A 45 -0.40 -3.93 9.21
C PHE A 45 0.04 -2.48 8.94
N GLN A 46 0.92 -1.93 9.78
CA GLN A 46 1.44 -0.58 9.60
C GLN A 46 2.18 -0.43 8.27
N VAL A 47 3.01 -1.41 7.91
CA VAL A 47 3.70 -1.45 6.61
C VAL A 47 2.70 -1.51 5.45
N ILE A 48 1.65 -2.32 5.55
CA ILE A 48 0.60 -2.38 4.50
C ILE A 48 -0.06 -1.00 4.34
N VAL A 49 -0.40 -0.32 5.44
CA VAL A 49 -1.01 1.02 5.40
C VAL A 49 -0.07 2.03 4.77
N GLU A 50 1.21 2.02 5.13
CA GLU A 50 2.23 2.90 4.57
C GLU A 50 2.38 2.68 3.06
N LEU A 51 2.54 1.43 2.60
CA LEU A 51 2.66 1.12 1.18
C LEU A 51 1.40 1.49 0.39
N LYS A 52 0.21 1.27 0.96
CA LYS A 52 -1.04 1.74 0.34
C LYS A 52 -1.08 3.26 0.22
N SER A 53 -0.53 3.99 1.20
CA SER A 53 -0.46 5.46 1.15
C SER A 53 0.48 5.97 0.04
N MET A 54 1.48 5.17 -0.34
CA MET A 54 2.36 5.41 -1.49
C MET A 54 1.69 5.03 -2.84
N GLY A 55 0.43 4.61 -2.81
CA GLY A 55 -0.34 4.27 -4.01
C GLY A 55 -0.13 2.85 -4.54
N LEU A 56 0.51 1.96 -3.76
CA LEU A 56 0.64 0.55 -4.14
C LEU A 56 -0.69 -0.19 -3.98
N SER A 57 -0.98 -1.10 -4.91
CA SER A 57 -2.11 -2.01 -4.78
C SER A 57 -1.81 -3.11 -3.76
N LEU A 58 -2.86 -3.76 -3.24
CA LEU A 58 -2.69 -4.92 -2.36
C LEU A 58 -1.93 -6.08 -3.02
N LYS A 59 -2.00 -6.18 -4.36
CA LYS A 59 -1.26 -7.17 -5.13
C LYS A 59 0.25 -6.88 -5.15
N ASP A 60 0.63 -5.62 -5.32
CA ASP A 60 2.05 -5.21 -5.25
C ASP A 60 2.61 -5.44 -3.84
N ILE A 61 1.81 -5.12 -2.81
CA ILE A 61 2.18 -5.33 -1.41
C ILE A 61 2.34 -6.82 -1.08
N GLN A 62 1.49 -7.68 -1.64
CA GLN A 62 1.62 -9.13 -1.49
C GLN A 62 2.96 -9.63 -2.05
N LEU A 63 3.33 -9.17 -3.25
CA LEU A 63 4.60 -9.54 -3.87
C LEU A 63 5.81 -9.09 -3.03
N LEU A 64 5.73 -7.90 -2.42
CA LEU A 64 6.76 -7.41 -1.48
C LEU A 64 6.90 -8.29 -0.23
N PHE A 65 5.78 -8.78 0.29
CA PHE A 65 5.78 -9.69 1.44
C PHE A 65 6.31 -11.08 1.08
N GLU A 66 6.01 -11.57 -0.11
CA GLU A 66 6.60 -12.79 -0.67
C GLU A 66 8.11 -12.62 -0.84
N LEU A 67 8.55 -11.48 -1.37
CA LEU A 67 9.97 -11.17 -1.50
C LEU A 67 10.66 -11.16 -0.13
N LYS A 68 10.09 -10.50 0.89
CA LYS A 68 10.63 -10.49 2.26
C LYS A 68 10.83 -11.92 2.81
N LYS A 69 9.92 -12.84 2.51
CA LYS A 69 10.04 -14.27 2.88
C LYS A 69 11.12 -14.99 2.05
N ALA A 70 11.21 -14.68 0.77
CA ALA A 70 12.13 -15.30 -0.19
C ALA A 70 13.57 -14.75 -0.14
N LEU A 71 13.81 -13.58 0.47
CA LEU A 71 15.16 -13.00 0.62
C LEU A 71 16.08 -13.90 1.48
N GLY A 72 15.53 -14.83 2.26
CA GLY A 72 16.29 -15.92 2.89
C GLY A 72 16.72 -17.05 1.93
N CYS A 73 16.15 -17.08 0.73
CA CYS A 73 16.32 -18.13 -0.29
C CYS A 73 17.02 -17.65 -1.57
N GLY A 74 17.28 -16.34 -1.72
CA GLY A 74 18.03 -15.78 -2.85
C GLY A 74 17.31 -15.78 -4.20
N ASP A 75 15.97 -15.66 -4.22
CA ASP A 75 15.20 -15.66 -5.47
C ASP A 75 15.37 -14.34 -6.24
N HIS A 76 16.38 -14.30 -7.11
CA HIS A 76 16.68 -13.15 -7.96
C HIS A 76 15.58 -12.80 -8.97
N MET A 77 14.72 -13.76 -9.37
CA MET A 77 13.60 -13.44 -10.27
C MET A 77 12.55 -12.61 -9.55
N LEU A 78 12.21 -12.97 -8.31
CA LEU A 78 11.21 -12.26 -7.52
C LEU A 78 11.65 -10.82 -7.19
N VAL A 79 12.94 -10.64 -6.85
CA VAL A 79 13.54 -9.30 -6.64
C VAL A 79 13.36 -8.43 -7.89
N LYS A 80 13.64 -9.01 -9.06
CA LYS A 80 13.57 -8.31 -10.34
C LYS A 80 12.14 -7.91 -10.69
N GLU A 81 11.17 -8.80 -10.48
CA GLU A 81 9.75 -8.52 -10.71
C GLU A 81 9.26 -7.36 -9.83
N VAL A 82 9.52 -7.43 -8.52
CA VAL A 82 9.18 -6.35 -7.58
C VAL A 82 9.82 -5.03 -7.99
N TYR A 83 11.10 -5.03 -8.33
CA TYR A 83 11.81 -3.83 -8.78
C TYR A 83 11.14 -3.22 -10.02
N HIS A 84 10.79 -4.04 -11.03
CA HIS A 84 10.12 -3.56 -12.23
C HIS A 84 8.72 -3.00 -11.92
N GLN A 85 7.95 -3.64 -11.05
CA GLN A 85 6.63 -3.16 -10.67
C GLN A 85 6.68 -1.81 -9.94
N LEU A 86 7.60 -1.66 -8.98
CA LEU A 86 7.80 -0.39 -8.27
C LEU A 86 8.28 0.71 -9.22
N LYS A 87 9.24 0.40 -10.11
CA LYS A 87 9.72 1.36 -11.10
C LYS A 87 8.60 1.83 -12.02
N ASN A 88 7.73 0.93 -12.48
CA ASN A 88 6.58 1.29 -13.31
C ASN A 88 5.60 2.21 -12.58
N HIS A 89 5.38 2.01 -11.27
CA HIS A 89 4.55 2.93 -10.48
C HIS A 89 5.16 4.33 -10.39
N VAL A 90 6.48 4.43 -10.15
CA VAL A 90 7.19 5.71 -10.14
C VAL A 90 7.02 6.46 -11.47
N GLU A 91 7.20 5.77 -12.60
CA GLU A 91 7.03 6.40 -13.92
C GLU A 91 5.58 6.83 -14.19
N LYS A 92 4.58 6.05 -13.74
CA LYS A 92 3.17 6.45 -13.84
C LYS A 92 2.87 7.71 -13.04
N PHE A 93 3.30 7.78 -11.78
CA PHE A 93 3.08 8.97 -10.96
C PHE A 93 3.77 10.20 -11.54
N ARG A 94 4.95 10.03 -12.14
CA ARG A 94 5.63 11.11 -12.85
C ARG A 94 4.83 11.64 -14.04
N GLN A 95 4.24 10.74 -14.84
CA GLN A 95 3.36 11.13 -15.95
C GLN A 95 2.13 11.88 -15.44
N GLU A 96 1.48 11.38 -14.39
CA GLU A 96 0.33 12.03 -13.77
C GLU A 96 0.67 13.42 -13.22
N GLU A 97 1.86 13.57 -12.60
CA GLU A 97 2.36 14.87 -12.12
C GLU A 97 2.55 15.86 -13.26
N GLU A 98 3.17 15.45 -14.37
CA GLU A 98 3.35 16.28 -15.57
C GLU A 98 2.00 16.72 -16.17
N GLU A 99 1.03 15.81 -16.27
CA GLU A 99 -0.32 16.14 -16.76
C GLU A 99 -1.07 17.10 -15.83
N ILE A 100 -0.99 16.92 -14.52
CA ILE A 100 -1.59 17.82 -13.53
C ILE A 100 -0.92 19.20 -13.62
N TYR A 101 0.40 19.25 -13.75
CA TYR A 101 1.15 20.48 -13.90
C TYR A 101 0.70 21.29 -15.12
N HIS A 102 0.55 20.63 -16.28
CA HIS A 102 0.09 21.27 -17.51
C HIS A 102 -1.32 21.84 -17.37
N ARG A 103 -2.27 21.04 -16.86
CA ARG A 103 -3.66 21.47 -16.65
C ARG A 103 -3.76 22.65 -15.68
N ARG A 104 -3.02 22.58 -14.55
CA ARG A 104 -2.94 23.68 -13.57
C ARG A 104 -2.45 24.97 -14.22
N THR A 105 -1.38 24.89 -15.02
CA THR A 105 -0.78 26.06 -15.67
C THR A 105 -1.73 26.69 -16.70
N GLN A 106 -2.44 25.87 -17.48
CA GLN A 106 -3.46 26.36 -18.42
C GLN A 106 -4.59 27.09 -17.69
N LEU A 107 -5.14 26.50 -16.63
CA LEU A 107 -6.18 27.15 -15.83
C LEU A 107 -5.70 28.46 -15.20
N GLN A 108 -4.46 28.51 -14.71
CA GLN A 108 -3.87 29.74 -14.17
C GLN A 108 -3.79 30.85 -15.22
N GLN A 109 -3.44 30.52 -16.47
CA GLN A 109 -3.43 31.50 -17.56
C GLN A 109 -4.83 32.03 -17.88
N GLU A 110 -5.83 31.17 -17.94
CA GLU A 110 -7.23 31.60 -18.17
C GLU A 110 -7.74 32.47 -17.02
N VAL A 111 -7.41 32.14 -15.77
CA VAL A 111 -7.75 32.96 -14.61
C VAL A 111 -7.11 34.35 -14.69
N GLU A 112 -5.83 34.46 -15.02
CA GLU A 112 -5.15 35.76 -15.17
C GLU A 112 -5.71 36.59 -16.34
N LYS A 113 -6.08 35.94 -17.46
CA LYS A 113 -6.77 36.64 -18.56
C LYS A 113 -8.09 37.26 -18.10
N LEU A 114 -8.90 36.50 -17.35
CA LEU A 114 -10.19 36.99 -16.83
C LEU A 114 -10.00 38.09 -15.78
N ARG A 115 -8.94 38.01 -14.99
CA ARG A 115 -8.59 39.04 -13.99
C ARG A 115 -8.35 40.41 -14.62
N ALA A 116 -7.89 40.48 -15.88
CA ALA A 116 -7.70 41.75 -16.58
C ALA A 116 -9.01 42.49 -16.90
N PHE A 117 -10.18 41.85 -16.73
CA PHE A 117 -11.50 42.44 -16.95
C PHE A 117 -12.24 42.82 -15.65
N LEU A 118 -11.61 42.61 -14.49
CA LEU A 118 -12.12 42.98 -13.16
C LEU A 118 -11.33 44.16 -12.60
#